data_AF-A0A9P5PLC9-F1
#
_entry.id   AF-A0A9P5PLC9-F1
#
_cell.length_a   1.000
_cell.length_b   1.000
_cell.length_c   1.000
_cell.angle_alpha   90.00
_cell.angle_beta   90.00
_cell.angle_gamma   90.00
#
_symmetry.space_group_name_H-M   'P 1'
#
loop_
_entity.id
_entity.type
_entity.pdbx_description
1 polymer ?
#
loop_
_entity_poly.entity_id
_entity_poly.type
_entity_poly.pdbx_seq_one_letter_code
_entity_poly.pdbx_strand_id
1 'polypeptide(L)'
;MSKAGTVTLKSTDPLEQPNININFSAEHLDIVALREGVRFVDDIVMNGDGMKDIIKEDYPWPMPRTSDEAMNKMILERSQTGFHPCGTTRMGKDIEQGVVDGNLRVHGVHNLRDIDAWVIPVLSFLTAAETLFI
;
A
#
# COMPACT_ATOMS: atom_id res chain seq x y z
N MET A 1 -10.52 9.55 -0.04
CA MET A 1 -9.32 8.82 0.43
C MET A 1 -9.68 7.35 0.45
N SER A 2 -8.81 6.47 -0.03
CA SER A 2 -9.07 5.04 -0.03
C SER A 2 -9.22 4.50 1.39
N LYS A 3 -10.09 3.50 1.57
CA LYS A 3 -10.36 2.93 2.88
C LYS A 3 -9.25 1.96 3.27
N ALA A 4 -8.76 2.08 4.50
CA ALA A 4 -7.73 1.19 5.02
C ALA A 4 -8.21 -0.27 5.08
N GLY A 5 -7.25 -1.19 4.96
CA GLY A 5 -7.45 -2.60 5.21
C GLY A 5 -7.60 -2.94 6.70
N THR A 6 -7.63 -4.24 6.99
CA THR A 6 -7.78 -4.76 8.36
C THR A 6 -6.85 -5.95 8.62
N VAL A 7 -6.45 -6.08 9.87
CA VAL A 7 -5.82 -7.29 10.41
C VAL A 7 -6.71 -7.78 11.55
N THR A 8 -7.14 -9.04 11.49
CA THR A 8 -8.03 -9.62 12.51
C THR A 8 -7.51 -10.97 12.99
N LEU A 9 -7.81 -11.29 14.24
CA LEU A 9 -7.48 -12.59 14.82
C LEU A 9 -8.21 -13.69 14.04
N LYS A 10 -7.49 -14.74 13.70
CA LYS A 10 -8.05 -15.96 13.10
C LYS A 10 -8.56 -16.92 14.17
N SER A 11 -7.84 -17.01 15.28
CA SER A 11 -8.19 -17.80 16.46
C SER A 11 -7.58 -17.19 17.73
N THR A 12 -7.66 -17.93 18.83
CA THR A 12 -6.97 -17.60 20.08
C THR A 12 -5.55 -18.16 20.17
N ASP A 13 -5.08 -18.91 19.16
CA ASP A 13 -3.70 -19.42 19.13
C ASP A 13 -2.73 -18.29 18.74
N PRO A 14 -1.78 -17.91 19.63
CA PRO A 14 -0.84 -16.83 19.34
C PRO A 14 0.20 -17.17 18.25
N LEU A 15 0.33 -18.45 17.87
CA LEU A 15 1.26 -18.88 16.81
C LEU A 15 0.59 -18.93 15.43
N GLU A 16 -0.74 -18.79 15.37
CA GLU A 16 -1.46 -18.76 14.11
C GLU A 16 -1.40 -17.37 13.47
N GLN A 17 -1.09 -17.31 12.18
CA GLN A 17 -1.07 -16.04 11.45
C GLN A 17 -2.46 -15.38 11.46
N PRO A 18 -2.53 -14.04 11.56
CA PRO A 18 -3.81 -13.34 11.51
C PRO A 18 -4.40 -13.39 10.11
N ASN A 19 -5.69 -13.07 10.01
CA ASN A 19 -6.30 -12.72 8.74
C ASN A 19 -5.83 -11.32 8.35
N ILE A 20 -5.33 -11.16 7.13
CA ILE A 20 -4.83 -9.89 6.60
C ILE A 20 -5.62 -9.54 5.35
N ASN A 21 -6.29 -8.39 5.37
CA ASN A 21 -6.91 -7.79 4.19
C ASN A 21 -6.30 -6.43 3.94
N ILE A 22 -5.52 -6.27 2.87
CA ILE A 22 -4.91 -4.99 2.50
C ILE A 22 -5.94 -4.01 1.92
N ASN A 23 -7.05 -4.54 1.38
CA ASN A 23 -8.13 -3.74 0.79
C ASN A 23 -7.67 -2.85 -0.39
N PHE A 24 -6.78 -3.39 -1.25
CA PHE A 24 -6.35 -2.68 -2.46
C PHE A 24 -7.52 -2.39 -3.40
N SER A 25 -7.43 -1.24 -4.07
CA SER A 25 -8.40 -0.81 -5.10
C SER A 25 -9.85 -0.74 -4.58
N ALA A 26 -10.03 -0.47 -3.29
CA ALA A 26 -11.36 -0.32 -2.68
C ALA A 26 -12.13 0.88 -3.23
N GLU A 27 -11.42 1.93 -3.66
CA GLU A 27 -11.98 3.08 -4.32
C GLU A 27 -11.61 3.06 -5.81
N HIS A 28 -12.57 3.34 -6.68
CA HIS A 28 -12.37 3.30 -8.14
C HIS A 28 -11.24 4.23 -8.61
N LEU A 29 -11.04 5.35 -7.91
CA LEU A 29 -9.99 6.31 -8.23
C LEU A 29 -8.58 5.71 -8.11
N ASP A 30 -8.37 4.71 -7.25
CA ASP A 30 -7.08 4.02 -7.13
C ASP A 30 -6.73 3.29 -8.43
N ILE A 31 -7.73 2.63 -9.04
CA ILE A 31 -7.56 1.91 -10.32
C ILE A 31 -7.28 2.91 -11.44
N VAL A 32 -8.02 4.02 -11.49
CA VAL A 32 -7.81 5.07 -12.49
C VAL A 32 -6.41 5.68 -12.36
N ALA A 33 -5.98 6.01 -11.15
CA ALA A 33 -4.66 6.56 -10.90
C ALA A 33 -3.55 5.58 -11.31
N LEU A 34 -3.67 4.30 -10.96
CA LEU A 34 -2.71 3.27 -11.38
C LEU A 34 -2.67 3.11 -12.90
N ARG A 35 -3.82 3.15 -13.58
CA ARG A 35 -3.90 3.07 -15.05
C ARG A 35 -3.18 4.22 -15.72
N GLU A 36 -3.43 5.45 -15.29
CA GLU A 36 -2.75 6.62 -15.85
C GLU A 36 -1.27 6.63 -15.50
N GLY A 37 -0.89 6.12 -14.32
CA GLY A 37 0.52 5.90 -13.96
C GLY A 37 1.22 4.92 -14.90
N VAL A 38 0.58 3.80 -15.26
CA VAL A 38 1.11 2.85 -16.25
C VAL A 38 1.26 3.52 -17.62
N ARG A 39 0.25 4.28 -18.07
CA ARG A 39 0.31 5.03 -19.34
C ARG A 39 1.45 6.05 -19.37
N PHE A 40 1.65 6.74 -18.26
CA PHE A 40 2.74 7.71 -18.13
C PHE A 40 4.11 7.02 -18.26
N VAL A 41 4.31 5.89 -17.59
CA VAL A 41 5.55 5.11 -17.72
C VAL A 41 5.70 4.59 -19.15
N ASP A 42 4.63 4.06 -19.74
CA ASP A 42 4.63 3.59 -21.14
C ASP A 42 5.06 4.70 -22.11
N ASP A 43 4.55 5.92 -21.96
CA ASP A 43 4.94 7.04 -22.83
C ASP A 43 6.43 7.36 -22.70
N ILE A 44 6.95 7.40 -21.47
CA ILE A 44 8.38 7.61 -21.21
C ILE A 44 9.23 6.53 -21.89
N VAL A 45 8.90 5.25 -21.70
CA VAL A 45 9.77 4.15 -22.16
C VAL A 45 9.64 3.89 -23.66
N MET A 46 8.44 4.08 -24.23
CA MET A 46 8.16 3.77 -25.65
C MET A 46 8.42 4.96 -26.57
N ASN A 47 8.23 6.21 -26.11
CA ASN A 47 8.36 7.41 -26.94
C ASN A 47 9.52 8.32 -26.51
N GLY A 48 10.05 8.14 -25.30
CA GLY A 48 11.12 8.98 -24.75
C GLY A 48 12.44 8.83 -25.51
N ASP A 49 13.05 9.98 -25.81
CA ASP A 49 14.38 10.02 -26.43
C ASP A 49 15.41 9.34 -25.53
N GLY A 50 16.17 8.40 -26.12
CA GLY A 50 17.13 7.56 -25.41
C GLY A 50 16.57 6.24 -24.89
N MET A 51 15.26 6.10 -24.69
CA MET A 51 14.64 4.83 -24.24
C MET A 51 13.97 4.06 -25.37
N LYS A 52 13.29 4.74 -26.30
CA LYS A 52 12.50 4.11 -27.37
C LYS A 52 13.27 3.10 -28.22
N ASP A 53 14.57 3.31 -28.40
CA ASP A 53 15.45 2.44 -29.20
C ASP A 53 16.04 1.26 -28.40
N ILE A 54 15.83 1.23 -27.08
CA ILE A 54 16.33 0.19 -26.16
C ILE A 54 15.23 -0.85 -25.87
N ILE A 55 13.99 -0.39 -25.73
CA ILE A 55 12.84 -1.26 -25.41
C ILE A 55 12.52 -2.15 -26.62
N LYS A 56 12.30 -3.44 -26.36
CA LYS A 56 12.00 -4.44 -27.41
C LYS A 56 10.53 -4.80 -27.43
N GLU A 57 10.08 -5.45 -26.37
CA GLU A 57 8.72 -5.96 -26.25
C GLU A 57 8.31 -6.02 -24.78
N ASP A 58 7.01 -6.03 -24.55
CA ASP A 58 6.45 -6.33 -23.23
C ASP A 58 6.63 -7.80 -22.89
N TYR A 59 6.85 -8.08 -21.61
CA TYR A 59 6.88 -9.43 -21.07
C TYR A 59 5.91 -9.55 -19.88
N PRO A 60 5.22 -10.69 -19.70
CA PRO A 60 5.15 -11.87 -20.57
C PRO A 60 4.24 -11.72 -21.80
N TRP A 61 3.47 -10.63 -21.91
CA TRP A 61 2.62 -10.31 -23.06
C TRP A 61 2.33 -8.82 -23.13
N PRO A 62 1.86 -8.30 -24.30
CA PRO A 62 1.55 -6.89 -24.48
C PRO A 62 0.49 -6.35 -23.50
N MET A 63 0.75 -5.17 -22.95
CA MET A 63 -0.26 -4.44 -22.16
C MET A 63 -1.40 -3.92 -23.06
N PRO A 64 -2.67 -4.03 -22.65
CA PRO A 64 -3.83 -3.67 -23.46
C PRO A 64 -4.10 -2.15 -23.44
N ARG A 65 -3.12 -1.35 -23.86
CA ARG A 65 -3.05 0.11 -23.70
C ARG A 65 -4.25 0.89 -24.26
N THR A 66 -4.91 0.34 -25.28
CA THR A 66 -6.04 0.95 -25.98
C THR A 66 -7.40 0.69 -25.33
N SER A 67 -7.48 -0.15 -24.29
CA SER A 67 -8.73 -0.49 -23.62
C SER A 67 -8.65 -0.22 -22.11
N ASP A 68 -9.39 0.78 -21.65
CA ASP A 68 -9.53 1.10 -20.22
C ASP A 68 -10.04 -0.10 -19.41
N GLU A 69 -11.01 -0.84 -19.95
CA GLU A 69 -11.59 -2.01 -19.30
C GLU A 69 -10.54 -3.13 -19.12
N ALA A 70 -9.79 -3.44 -20.17
CA ALA A 70 -8.74 -4.45 -20.11
C ALA A 70 -7.58 -4.01 -19.22
N MET A 71 -7.24 -2.72 -19.22
CA MET A 71 -6.25 -2.16 -18.29
C MET A 71 -6.69 -2.29 -16.83
N ASN A 72 -7.94 -1.96 -16.52
CA ASN A 72 -8.48 -2.10 -15.16
C ASN A 72 -8.38 -3.55 -14.67
N LYS A 73 -8.72 -4.53 -15.53
CA LYS A 73 -8.55 -5.95 -15.22
C LYS A 73 -7.08 -6.30 -14.95
N MET A 74 -6.16 -5.85 -15.81
CA MET A 74 -4.73 -6.10 -15.63
C MET A 74 -4.18 -5.49 -14.35
N ILE A 75 -4.63 -4.29 -13.97
CA ILE A 75 -4.23 -3.64 -12.72
C ILE A 75 -4.68 -4.49 -11.53
N LEU A 76 -5.93 -4.95 -11.51
CA LEU A 76 -6.44 -5.77 -10.41
C LEU A 76 -5.73 -7.12 -10.31
N GLU A 77 -5.40 -7.76 -11.44
CA GLU A 77 -4.75 -9.07 -11.49
C GLU A 77 -3.24 -9.03 -11.21
N ARG A 78 -2.58 -7.91 -11.53
CA ARG A 78 -1.11 -7.79 -11.44
C ARG A 78 -0.62 -6.91 -10.30
N SER A 79 -1.51 -6.17 -9.64
CA SER A 79 -1.14 -5.37 -8.48
C SER A 79 -0.61 -6.26 -7.37
N GLN A 80 0.46 -5.82 -6.74
CA GLN A 80 1.09 -6.49 -5.61
C GLN A 80 1.41 -5.47 -4.53
N THR A 81 1.71 -5.97 -3.34
CA THR A 81 2.18 -5.09 -2.27
C THR A 81 3.49 -4.43 -2.65
N GLY A 82 3.61 -3.12 -2.37
CA GLY A 82 4.89 -2.42 -2.36
C GLY A 82 5.73 -2.72 -1.13
N PHE A 83 5.29 -3.66 -0.26
CA PHE A 83 5.93 -4.07 0.98
C PHE A 83 5.99 -2.96 2.05
N HIS A 84 4.98 -2.09 2.08
CA HIS A 84 4.88 -0.99 3.05
C HIS A 84 3.55 -1.00 3.87
N PRO A 85 3.13 -2.13 4.47
CA PRO A 85 1.95 -2.12 5.34
C PRO A 85 2.23 -1.33 6.63
N CYS A 86 1.24 -0.56 7.11
CA CYS A 86 1.38 0.26 8.31
C CYS A 86 0.01 0.56 8.97
N GLY A 87 0.03 1.19 10.15
CA GLY A 87 -1.14 1.87 10.72
C GLY A 87 -2.14 1.02 11.53
N THR A 88 -1.87 -0.26 11.77
CA THR A 88 -2.79 -1.14 12.53
C THR A 88 -2.85 -0.80 14.02
N THR A 89 -1.82 -0.18 14.59
CA THR A 89 -1.76 0.33 15.97
C THR A 89 -1.44 1.82 16.00
N ARG A 90 -1.97 2.57 15.02
CA ARG A 90 -1.60 3.97 14.75
C ARG A 90 -1.63 4.88 15.99
N MET A 91 -0.73 5.86 15.99
CA MET A 91 -0.76 6.99 16.92
C MET A 91 -2.07 7.77 16.82
N GLY A 92 -2.61 8.15 17.98
CA GLY A 92 -3.81 8.97 18.11
C GLY A 92 -3.79 9.80 19.39
N LYS A 93 -4.60 10.88 19.42
CA LYS A 93 -4.72 11.75 20.60
C LYS A 93 -5.39 11.06 21.78
N ASP A 94 -6.23 10.07 21.49
CA ASP A 94 -7.01 9.27 22.43
C ASP A 94 -7.31 7.89 21.81
N ILE A 95 -7.94 7.01 22.61
CA ILE A 95 -8.27 5.63 22.22
C ILE A 95 -9.29 5.53 21.07
N GLU A 96 -10.11 6.56 20.87
CA GLU A 96 -11.09 6.61 19.78
C GLU A 96 -10.41 6.92 18.44
N GLN A 97 -9.25 7.58 18.48
CA GLN A 97 -8.48 7.97 17.30
C GLN A 97 -7.36 6.98 16.95
N GLY A 98 -6.72 6.36 17.94
CA GLY A 98 -5.58 5.44 17.74
C GLY A 98 -5.29 4.55 18.94
N VAL A 99 -4.35 3.61 18.78
CA VAL A 99 -4.01 2.61 19.82
C VAL A 99 -2.94 3.13 20.77
N VAL A 100 -2.03 3.97 20.27
CA VAL A 100 -0.93 4.54 21.06
C VAL A 100 -0.98 6.07 21.09
N ASP A 101 -0.39 6.68 22.12
CA ASP A 101 -0.19 8.12 22.22
C ASP A 101 1.04 8.61 21.41
N GLY A 102 1.29 9.93 21.41
CA GLY A 102 2.47 10.51 20.73
C GLY A 102 3.83 10.15 21.35
N ASN A 103 3.84 9.45 22.48
CA ASN A 103 5.04 8.86 23.08
C ASN A 103 5.09 7.33 22.86
N LEU A 104 4.26 6.82 21.97
CA LEU A 104 4.12 5.41 21.59
C LEU A 104 3.64 4.50 22.72
N ARG A 105 2.96 5.04 23.73
CA ARG A 105 2.40 4.28 24.86
C ARG A 105 1.00 3.80 24.51
N VAL A 106 0.69 2.55 24.81
CA VAL A 106 -0.65 2.00 24.58
C VAL A 106 -1.66 2.65 25.53
N HIS A 107 -2.74 3.19 24.97
CA HIS A 107 -3.79 3.84 25.75
C HIS A 107 -4.41 2.85 26.75
N GLY A 108 -4.49 3.26 28.03
CA GLY A 108 -5.07 2.44 29.10
C GLY A 108 -4.18 1.33 29.67
N VAL A 109 -2.94 1.16 29.19
CA VAL A 109 -2.01 0.13 29.67
C VAL A 109 -0.73 0.76 30.20
N HIS A 110 -0.33 0.39 31.41
CA HIS A 110 0.91 0.87 32.01
C HIS A 110 2.12 0.06 31.53
N ASN A 111 3.25 0.74 31.32
CA ASN A 111 4.55 0.14 30.95
C ASN A 111 4.53 -0.68 29.64
N LEU A 112 3.63 -0.37 28.70
CA LEU A 112 3.59 -0.98 27.37
C LEU A 112 3.73 0.08 26.27
N ARG A 113 4.60 -0.18 25.30
CA ARG A 113 4.78 0.64 24.10
C ARG A 113 4.80 -0.24 22.85
N ASP A 114 4.37 0.32 21.74
CA ASP A 114 4.50 -0.26 20.41
C ASP A 114 5.50 0.57 19.60
N ILE A 115 6.52 -0.04 19.00
CA ILE A 115 7.63 0.67 18.35
C ILE A 115 7.98 -0.05 17.06
N ASP A 116 7.06 0.02 16.10
CA ASP A 116 7.25 -0.48 14.74
C ASP A 116 6.45 0.35 13.71
N ALA A 117 6.36 -0.12 12.47
CA ALA A 117 5.65 0.61 11.41
C ALA A 117 4.12 0.69 11.62
N TRP A 118 3.55 -0.10 12.54
CA TRP A 118 2.11 -0.09 12.79
C TRP A 118 1.63 1.19 13.47
N VAL A 119 2.51 1.93 14.13
CA VAL A 119 2.18 3.20 14.80
C VAL A 119 2.04 4.37 13.81
N ILE A 120 2.49 4.20 12.56
CA ILE A 120 2.45 5.25 11.52
C ILE A 120 0.99 5.55 11.14
N PRO A 121 0.47 6.77 11.38
CA PRO A 121 -0.94 7.09 11.17
C PRO A 121 -1.32 7.34 9.71
N VAL A 122 -0.37 7.79 8.89
CA VAL A 122 -0.53 8.07 7.47
C VAL A 122 0.71 7.57 6.74
N LEU A 123 0.52 6.71 5.73
CA LEU A 123 1.62 6.19 4.94
C LEU A 123 2.31 7.34 4.19
N SER A 124 3.62 7.45 4.37
CA SER A 124 4.48 8.39 3.66
C SER A 124 4.60 8.02 2.16
N PHE A 125 4.91 9.00 1.31
CA PHE A 125 5.17 8.77 -0.12
C PHE A 125 6.51 8.04 -0.40
N LEU A 126 7.35 7.88 0.61
CA LEU A 126 8.63 7.18 0.58
C LEU A 126 8.51 5.79 1.23
N THR A 127 9.58 5.00 1.16
CA THR A 127 9.60 3.68 1.80
C THR A 127 9.34 3.81 3.31
N ALA A 128 8.54 2.89 3.87
CA ALA A 128 8.23 2.91 5.30
C ALA A 128 9.48 2.74 6.17
N ALA A 129 10.53 2.09 5.63
CA ALA A 129 11.81 1.91 6.31
C ALA A 129 12.47 3.24 6.68
N GLU A 130 12.46 4.23 5.78
CA GLU A 130 13.04 5.55 6.06
C GLU A 130 12.30 6.25 7.19
N THR A 131 10.97 6.09 7.28
CA THR A 131 10.18 6.69 8.38
C THR A 131 10.36 5.93 9.69
N LEU A 132 10.69 4.64 9.66
CA LEU A 132 10.81 3.80 10.84
C LEU A 132 12.11 4.05 11.63
N PHE A 133 13.19 4.43 10.93
CA PHE A 133 14.53 4.58 11.54
C PHE A 133 14.93 6.03 11.86
N ILE A 134 14.03 7.00 11.66
CA ILE A 134 14.22 8.41 12.03
C ILE A 134 13.48 8.69 13.34
#